data_AF-A0A2E0KBY7-F1
#
_entry.id   AF-A0A2E0KBY7-F1
#
_cell.length_a   1.000
_cell.length_b   1.000
_cell.length_c   1.000
_cell.angle_alpha   90.00
_cell.angle_beta   90.00
_cell.angle_gamma   90.00
#
_symmetry.space_group_name_H-M   'P 1'
#
loop_
_entity.id
_entity.type
_entity.pdbx_description
1 polymer ?
#
loop_
_entity_poly.entity_id
_entity_poly.type
_entity_poly.pdbx_seq_one_letter_code
_entity_poly.pdbx_strand_id
1 'polypeptide(L)'
;MDEQQPITPLTGPVFDDEGRLTYMGVDGRRYVVVDGVDFDEQDAAKVMKVLQLAGGVFEEIEQHCHHWLQMVEDSPLSEEEALSLLLATLETVLERKHDDQQDPGQGS
;
A
#
# COMPACT_ATOMS: atom_id res chain seq x y z
N MET A 1 -23.18 -6.16 -17.08
CA MET A 1 -22.28 -5.41 -16.18
C MET A 1 -21.14 -6.35 -15.94
N ASP A 2 -20.02 -6.16 -16.64
CA ASP A 2 -18.83 -6.98 -16.41
C ASP A 2 -18.17 -6.44 -15.15
N GLU A 3 -18.29 -7.19 -14.05
CA GLU A 3 -17.54 -6.95 -12.83
C GLU A 3 -16.06 -7.10 -13.19
N GLN A 4 -15.36 -5.96 -13.35
CA GLN A 4 -13.93 -5.96 -13.63
C GLN A 4 -13.24 -6.69 -12.48
N GLN A 5 -12.74 -7.90 -12.77
CA GLN A 5 -11.97 -8.66 -11.80
C GLN A 5 -10.86 -7.76 -11.23
N PRO A 6 -10.66 -7.73 -9.91
CA PRO A 6 -9.61 -6.93 -9.31
C PRO A 6 -8.26 -7.37 -9.89
N ILE A 7 -7.56 -6.44 -10.52
CA ILE A 7 -6.27 -6.72 -11.16
C ILE A 7 -5.19 -6.64 -10.10
N THR A 8 -4.41 -7.72 -9.97
CA THR A 8 -3.27 -7.77 -9.06
C THR A 8 -2.24 -6.71 -9.45
N PRO A 9 -1.88 -5.78 -8.55
CA PRO A 9 -0.81 -4.83 -8.81
C PRO A 9 0.54 -5.55 -8.95
N LEU A 10 1.26 -5.24 -10.03
CA LEU A 10 2.64 -5.65 -10.28
C LEU A 10 3.64 -4.68 -9.62
N THR A 11 3.27 -3.40 -9.50
CA THR A 11 4.08 -2.37 -8.85
C THR A 11 3.30 -1.73 -7.71
N GLY A 12 4.03 -1.14 -6.76
CA GLY A 12 3.44 -0.15 -5.87
C GLY A 12 2.79 0.99 -6.67
N PRO A 13 1.84 1.73 -6.07
CA PRO A 13 1.22 2.87 -6.72
C PRO A 13 2.24 4.00 -6.90
N VAL A 14 2.33 4.51 -8.13
CA VAL A 14 3.21 5.59 -8.57
C VAL A 14 2.39 6.70 -9.21
N PHE A 15 2.88 7.93 -9.13
CA PHE A 15 2.27 9.04 -9.85
C PHE A 15 2.69 9.08 -11.31
N ASP A 16 1.72 9.35 -12.20
CA ASP A 16 2.01 9.66 -13.59
C ASP A 16 2.29 11.16 -13.80
N ASP A 17 2.64 11.52 -15.04
CA ASP A 17 2.96 12.90 -15.44
C ASP A 17 1.76 13.86 -15.32
N GLU A 18 0.55 13.31 -15.19
CA GLU A 18 -0.71 14.02 -14.93
C GLU A 18 -1.06 14.11 -13.45
N GLY A 19 -0.20 13.59 -12.55
CA GLY A 19 -0.38 13.62 -11.10
C GLY A 19 -1.41 12.62 -10.57
N ARG A 20 -1.83 11.63 -11.38
CA ARG A 20 -2.78 10.59 -10.95
C ARG A 20 -2.04 9.46 -10.27
N LEU A 21 -2.64 8.92 -9.20
CA LEU A 21 -2.12 7.70 -8.58
C LEU A 21 -2.43 6.51 -9.48
N THR A 22 -1.39 5.86 -9.97
CA THR A 22 -1.50 4.73 -10.88
C THR A 22 -0.73 3.53 -10.37
N TYR A 23 -1.10 2.32 -10.76
CA TYR A 23 -0.26 1.14 -10.57
C TYR A 23 -0.19 0.37 -11.89
N MET A 24 0.87 -0.41 -12.07
CA MET A 24 0.94 -1.35 -13.18
C MET A 24 0.25 -2.65 -12.75
N GLY A 25 -0.70 -3.14 -13.54
CA GLY A 25 -1.23 -4.49 -13.38
C GLY A 25 -0.27 -5.55 -13.91
N VAL A 26 -0.46 -6.80 -13.48
CA VAL A 26 0.30 -7.96 -14.00
C VAL A 26 0.13 -8.18 -15.52
N ASP A 27 -0.89 -7.57 -16.13
CA ASP A 27 -1.11 -7.56 -17.58
C ASP A 27 -0.30 -6.48 -18.32
N GLY A 28 0.54 -5.74 -17.61
CA GLY A 28 1.38 -4.67 -18.15
C GLY A 28 0.61 -3.39 -18.46
N ARG A 29 -0.66 -3.26 -18.02
CA ARG A 29 -1.44 -2.03 -18.19
C ARG A 29 -1.36 -1.16 -16.95
N ARG A 30 -1.39 0.16 -17.15
CA ARG A 30 -1.43 1.13 -16.07
C ARG A 30 -2.89 1.41 -15.68
N TYR A 31 -3.20 1.27 -14.40
CA TYR A 31 -4.51 1.48 -13.81
C TYR A 31 -4.47 2.68 -12.88
N VAL A 32 -5.53 3.50 -12.89
CA VAL A 32 -5.71 4.60 -11.94
C VAL A 32 -6.37 4.04 -10.68
N VAL A 33 -5.85 4.37 -9.50
CA VAL A 33 -6.33 3.82 -8.20
C VAL A 33 -7.71 4.38 -7.79
N VAL A 34 -8.24 5.37 -8.51
CA VAL A 34 -9.49 6.03 -8.12
C VAL A 34 -10.66 5.43 -8.91
N ASP A 35 -11.49 4.64 -8.24
CA ASP A 35 -12.90 4.48 -8.61
C ASP A 35 -13.76 4.54 -7.33
N GLY A 36 -14.75 5.44 -7.29
CA GLY A 36 -15.80 5.43 -6.26
C GLY A 36 -15.79 6.53 -5.19
N VAL A 37 -14.93 7.55 -5.24
CA VAL A 37 -15.10 8.76 -4.41
C VAL A 37 -15.23 9.95 -5.35
N ASP A 38 -16.39 10.61 -5.34
CA ASP A 38 -16.57 11.96 -5.92
C ASP A 38 -15.71 12.93 -5.08
N PHE A 39 -14.40 12.88 -5.28
CA PHE A 39 -13.52 13.91 -4.79
C PHE A 39 -13.79 15.15 -5.64
N ASP A 40 -14.17 16.26 -5.00
CA ASP A 40 -14.04 17.53 -5.68
C ASP A 40 -12.56 17.78 -6.05
N GLU A 41 -12.31 18.69 -7.00
CA GLU A 41 -10.94 18.96 -7.48
C GLU A 41 -9.98 19.34 -6.34
N GLN A 42 -10.49 19.88 -5.22
CA GLN A 42 -9.67 20.28 -4.08
C GLN A 42 -9.28 19.07 -3.21
N ASP A 43 -10.19 18.14 -2.99
CA ASP A 43 -9.91 16.93 -2.22
C ASP A 43 -9.04 15.95 -3.01
N ALA A 44 -9.22 15.86 -4.33
CA ALA A 44 -8.30 15.14 -5.20
C ALA A 44 -6.88 15.71 -5.10
N ALA A 45 -6.72 17.03 -5.16
CA ALA A 45 -5.41 17.69 -5.01
C ALA A 45 -4.77 17.46 -3.62
N LYS A 46 -5.58 17.41 -2.55
CA LYS A 46 -5.08 17.08 -1.20
C LYS A 46 -4.60 15.64 -1.12
N VAL A 47 -5.37 14.69 -1.64
CA VAL A 47 -4.99 13.27 -1.70
C VAL A 47 -3.71 13.10 -2.51
N MET A 48 -3.62 13.73 -3.68
CA MET A 48 -2.40 13.74 -4.50
C MET A 48 -1.20 14.28 -3.73
N LYS A 49 -1.34 15.42 -3.05
CA LYS A 49 -0.26 16.00 -2.25
C LYS A 49 0.18 15.10 -1.10
N VAL A 50 -0.76 14.48 -0.39
CA VAL A 50 -0.47 13.56 0.72
C VAL A 50 0.27 12.33 0.21
N LEU A 51 -0.24 11.71 -0.84
CA LEU A 51 0.37 10.53 -1.44
C LEU A 51 1.74 10.84 -2.05
N GLN A 52 1.95 12.02 -2.64
CA GLN A 52 3.27 12.43 -3.16
C GLN A 52 4.28 12.62 -2.02
N LEU A 53 3.85 13.18 -0.89
CA LEU A 53 4.68 13.26 0.32
C LEU A 53 4.93 11.86 0.93
N ALA A 54 3.93 10.98 0.87
CA ALA A 54 4.04 9.61 1.35
C ALA A 54 4.88 8.71 0.42
N GLY A 55 5.12 9.10 -0.83
CA GLY A 55 5.91 8.33 -1.79
C GLY A 55 7.31 8.00 -1.27
N GLY A 56 8.01 8.98 -0.70
CA GLY A 56 9.32 8.74 -0.08
C GLY A 56 9.24 7.79 1.12
N VAL A 57 8.17 7.86 1.92
CA VAL A 57 7.94 6.93 3.04
C VAL A 57 7.70 5.51 2.52
N PHE A 58 6.99 5.36 1.41
CA PHE A 58 6.75 4.06 0.79
C PHE A 58 8.04 3.43 0.26
N GLU A 59 8.90 4.22 -0.40
CA GLU A 59 10.22 3.78 -0.83
C GLU A 59 11.09 3.30 0.35
N GLU A 60 11.04 4.00 1.50
CA GLU A 60 11.73 3.57 2.72
C GLU A 60 11.17 2.23 3.25
N ILE A 61 9.85 2.05 3.26
CA ILE A 61 9.20 0.79 3.66
C ILE A 61 9.64 -0.35 2.73
N GLU A 62 9.64 -0.12 1.42
CA GLU A 62 10.09 -1.10 0.41
C GLU A 62 11.54 -1.51 0.65
N GLN A 63 12.44 -0.55 0.86
CA GLN A 63 13.85 -0.81 1.16
C GLN A 63 14.02 -1.63 2.44
N HIS A 64 13.27 -1.30 3.49
CA HIS A 64 13.30 -2.06 4.75
C HIS A 64 12.77 -3.48 4.59
N CYS A 65 11.72 -3.68 3.79
CA CYS A 65 11.18 -5.02 3.49
C CYS A 65 12.21 -5.86 2.73
N HIS A 66 12.85 -5.31 1.71
CA HIS A 66 13.91 -6.03 0.97
C HIS A 66 15.11 -6.36 1.85
N HIS A 67 15.54 -5.41 2.70
CA HIS A 67 16.63 -5.66 3.63
C HIS A 67 16.30 -6.79 4.61
N TRP A 68 15.09 -6.80 5.15
CA TRP A 68 14.64 -7.88 6.03
C TRP A 68 14.63 -9.23 5.31
N LEU A 69 14.12 -9.29 4.07
CA LEU A 69 14.11 -10.52 3.26
C LEU A 69 15.53 -11.04 3.05
N GLN A 70 16.48 -10.17 2.69
CA GLN A 70 17.90 -10.53 2.54
C GLN A 70 18.51 -11.10 3.82
N MET A 71 18.14 -10.58 4.99
CA MET A 71 18.63 -11.12 6.26
C MET A 71 18.05 -12.50 6.58
N VAL A 72 16.84 -12.79 6.10
CA VAL A 72 16.13 -14.06 6.33
C VAL A 72 16.53 -15.12 5.30
N GLU A 73 17.23 -14.76 4.22
CA GLU A 73 17.81 -15.72 3.25
C GLU A 73 18.77 -16.72 3.92
N ASP A 74 19.43 -16.35 5.02
CA ASP A 74 20.29 -17.24 5.80
C ASP A 74 19.50 -18.23 6.70
N SER A 75 18.17 -18.17 6.67
CA SER A 75 17.27 -19.06 7.40
C SER A 75 16.84 -20.27 6.56
N PRO A 76 16.21 -21.29 7.16
CA PRO A 76 15.70 -22.45 6.40
C PRO A 76 14.38 -22.15 5.64
N LEU A 77 13.87 -20.92 5.69
CA LEU A 77 12.63 -20.54 5.01
C LEU A 77 12.87 -20.38 3.51
N SER A 78 11.88 -20.80 2.71
CA SER A 78 11.82 -20.40 1.31
C SER A 78 11.48 -18.90 1.18
N GLU A 79 11.75 -18.34 0.01
CA GLU A 79 11.43 -16.94 -0.31
C GLU A 79 9.93 -16.65 -0.12
N GLU A 80 9.06 -17.57 -0.56
CA GLU A 80 7.60 -17.44 -0.42
C GLU A 80 7.15 -17.46 1.05
N GLU A 81 7.73 -18.33 1.87
CA GLU A 81 7.45 -18.40 3.30
C GLU A 81 7.93 -17.14 4.04
N ALA A 82 9.12 -16.64 3.71
CA ALA A 82 9.67 -15.42 4.29
C ALA A 82 8.80 -14.20 3.93
N LEU A 83 8.39 -14.07 2.67
CA LEU A 83 7.48 -13.01 2.23
C LEU A 83 6.12 -13.10 2.93
N SER A 84 5.55 -14.30 3.02
CA SER A 84 4.26 -14.52 3.70
C SER A 84 4.33 -14.14 5.18
N LEU A 85 5.42 -14.51 5.86
CA LEU A 85 5.66 -14.15 7.26
C LEU A 85 5.79 -12.64 7.45
N LEU A 86 6.53 -11.97 6.56
CA LEU A 86 6.70 -10.51 6.59
C LEU A 86 5.35 -9.80 6.47
N LEU A 87 4.56 -10.15 5.46
CA LEU A 87 3.25 -9.55 5.20
C LEU A 87 2.29 -9.77 6.38
N ALA A 88 2.16 -11.00 6.87
CA ALA A 88 1.29 -11.31 8.01
C ALA A 88 1.72 -10.56 9.30
N THR A 89 3.03 -10.38 9.50
CA THR A 89 3.56 -9.62 10.64
C THR A 89 3.25 -8.13 10.50
N LEU A 90 3.46 -7.55 9.31
CA LEU A 90 3.13 -6.15 9.03
C LEU A 90 1.64 -5.88 9.20
N GLU A 91 0.77 -6.74 8.64
CA GLU A 91 -0.69 -6.67 8.79
C GLU A 91 -1.07 -6.63 10.27
N THR A 92 -0.61 -7.61 11.06
CA THR A 92 -0.91 -7.68 12.51
C THR A 92 -0.49 -6.42 13.28
N VAL A 93 0.68 -5.84 12.97
CA VAL A 93 1.20 -4.66 13.68
C VAL A 93 0.48 -3.39 13.26
N LEU A 94 0.12 -3.26 11.98
CA LEU A 94 -0.57 -2.09 11.45
C LEU A 94 -2.05 -2.07 11.84
N GLU A 95 -2.71 -3.22 11.88
CA GLU A 95 -4.10 -3.35 12.37
C GLU A 95 -4.20 -3.03 13.86
N ARG A 96 -3.31 -3.55 14.70
CA ARG A 96 -3.32 -3.26 16.16
C ARG A 96 -3.21 -1.77 16.47
N LYS A 97 -2.44 -1.02 15.69
CA LYS A 97 -2.30 0.43 15.88
C LYS A 97 -3.61 1.19 15.60
N HIS A 98 -4.50 0.62 14.79
CA HIS A 98 -5.79 1.22 14.48
C HIS A 98 -6.81 1.01 15.61
N ASP A 99 -6.77 -0.14 16.28
CA ASP A 99 -7.65 -0.46 17.42
C ASP A 99 -7.30 0.34 18.68
N ASP A 100 -6.00 0.53 18.98
CA ASP A 100 -5.56 1.32 20.15
C ASP A 100 -5.90 2.83 20.02
N GLN A 101 -6.22 3.31 18.81
CA GLN A 101 -6.54 4.72 18.55
C GLN A 101 -8.05 5.03 18.64
N GLN A 102 -8.90 4.02 18.84
CA GLN A 102 -10.37 4.17 18.87
C GLN A 102 -11.01 4.25 20.28
N ASP A 103 -10.25 4.33 21.37
CA ASP A 103 -10.82 4.53 22.72
C ASP A 103 -10.49 5.91 23.34
N PRO A 104 -11.26 6.98 23.03
CA PRO A 104 -11.44 8.07 23.96
C PRO A 104 -12.59 7.69 24.90
N GLY A 105 -12.25 7.30 26.12
CA GLY A 105 -13.18 6.77 27.09
C GLY A 105 -14.52 7.52 27.15
N GLN A 106 -15.62 6.78 26.96
CA GLN A 106 -16.93 7.22 27.41
C GLN A 106 -17.04 6.97 28.91
N GLY A 107 -16.51 7.91 29.68
CA GLY A 107 -16.97 8.17 31.03
C GLY A 107 -18.13 9.16 30.99
N SER A 108 -19.33 8.70 31.34
CA SER A 108 -20.40 9.48 31.97
C SER A 108 -21.38 8.54 32.67
#